data_AF-A0A3B9YMQ4-F1
#
_entry.id   AF-A0A3B9YMQ4-F1
#
_cell.length_a   1.000
_cell.length_b   1.000
_cell.length_c   1.000
_cell.angle_alpha   90.00
_cell.angle_beta   90.00
_cell.angle_gamma   90.00
#
_symmetry.space_group_name_H-M   'P 1'
#
loop_
_entity.id
_entity.type
_entity.pdbx_description
1 polymer ?
#
loop_
_entity_poly.entity_id
_entity_poly.type
_entity_poly.pdbx_seq_one_letter_code
_entity_poly.pdbx_strand_id
1 'polypeptide(L)'
;MSSAMTQTLLLLLSFVLPAGAQDLRQASTQELREVLSTGRWKNGSAVIRPFVFRHPNGLAAAAQSAGLEGFLYTKRGLEARFGDAFLHQLPDCFSYLDSLLSLAPWTGETRKALSELSAAALPDKEKNAKLDALLQGFAAQLGKEFLERDKAQWARKARIYQIFPRAYNLKGRRSGEALSTSTPREVFFRDFEASDFGPIKDKGFDAVWPLGLFPIGERGRWGTGGGSPYSIRDHRTVEPSLGSEADFKRFVRLAHEAGLKVIIDFVPNHTSMDSVLLKEDPSYYIHRKPDPKADKPPKGWFLVKHKGRKLWVHHGGYEVFGDLATWDDTAQVDYSRPETRRRMAQIVRSWVERFDVDGFRVDMAYQDLNHNFGRNWGVGMPKAEFFEELFREVRSLKPETGFIAEAYADQDMLSAVGFDAVYNKWEDGRLEGQTGWYDALAGGNPAEALAALDRAAFLSCRTAGAGSLVFVGNHDEKAPRKIFGERLPAAALATALLPGAFLFYNGQEIGFDKAVPWEHKTLPFSTPVRIDWSAEDPALTKLFSETFSAAKAVRAELGDYCVEPLRSPEPAGWTGFLMESRSRPGLRKAFISDLGFKPVKIDLKAQDAGLTLQDSLEPGLYRLKDIQAEGANP
;
A
#
# COMPACT_ATOMS: atom_id res chain seq x y z
N MET A 1 6.28 -6.00 47.03
CA MET A 1 6.95 -7.05 46.22
C MET A 1 7.50 -6.52 44.88
N SER A 2 7.83 -5.22 44.76
CA SER A 2 8.15 -4.59 43.46
C SER A 2 9.62 -4.72 42.99
N SER A 3 10.56 -5.07 43.89
CA SER A 3 12.00 -5.11 43.57
C SER A 3 12.46 -6.34 42.76
N ALA A 4 11.62 -7.39 42.62
CA ALA A 4 12.03 -8.67 42.03
C ALA A 4 11.85 -8.74 40.50
N MET A 5 10.98 -7.91 39.90
CA MET A 5 10.79 -7.89 38.44
C MET A 5 11.91 -7.15 37.71
N THR A 6 12.47 -6.10 38.31
CA THR A 6 13.49 -5.26 37.65
C THR A 6 14.86 -5.95 37.51
N GLN A 7 15.22 -6.86 38.43
CA GLN A 7 16.46 -7.64 38.33
C GLN A 7 16.36 -8.79 37.31
N THR A 8 15.18 -9.39 37.13
CA THR A 8 14.96 -10.42 36.10
C THR A 8 15.11 -9.85 34.68
N LEU A 9 14.71 -8.58 34.47
CA LEU A 9 14.84 -7.91 33.18
C LEU A 9 16.31 -7.62 32.80
N LEU A 10 17.19 -7.41 33.78
CA LEU A 10 18.63 -7.19 33.57
C LEU A 10 19.43 -8.50 33.41
N LEU A 11 18.95 -9.62 33.95
CA LEU A 11 19.58 -10.94 33.80
C LEU A 11 19.13 -11.71 32.53
N LEU A 12 18.12 -11.23 31.81
CA LEU A 12 17.74 -11.75 30.49
C LEU A 12 18.55 -11.15 29.33
N LEU A 13 19.31 -10.08 29.55
CA LEU A 13 20.13 -9.41 28.53
C LEU A 13 21.44 -10.16 28.18
N SER A 14 21.79 -11.22 28.91
CA SER A 14 23.02 -12.00 28.70
C SER A 14 22.88 -13.20 27.74
N PHE A 15 21.74 -13.36 27.06
CA PHE A 15 21.57 -14.32 25.95
C PHE A 15 21.17 -13.63 24.64
N VAL A 16 21.89 -12.56 24.30
CA VAL A 16 22.04 -12.19 22.88
C VAL A 16 23.00 -13.22 22.27
N LEU A 17 22.46 -14.27 21.65
CA LEU A 17 23.16 -14.94 20.56
C LEU A 17 22.96 -14.05 19.33
N PRO A 18 23.94 -13.23 18.91
CA PRO A 18 23.86 -12.64 17.59
C PRO A 18 23.95 -13.79 16.59
N ALA A 19 23.19 -13.74 15.49
CA ALA A 19 23.64 -14.49 14.32
C ALA A 19 25.04 -13.99 13.96
N GLY A 20 25.97 -14.91 13.72
CA GLY A 20 27.38 -14.64 13.50
C GLY A 20 27.57 -13.42 12.61
N ALA A 21 28.21 -12.38 13.15
CA ALA A 21 28.22 -11.05 12.53
C ALA A 21 29.00 -11.00 11.19
N GLN A 22 29.54 -12.12 10.71
CA GLN A 22 30.05 -12.29 9.36
C GLN A 22 29.00 -12.82 8.37
N ASP A 23 28.03 -13.63 8.82
CA ASP A 23 27.06 -14.30 7.96
C ASP A 23 25.90 -13.37 7.57
N LEU A 24 25.43 -12.52 8.50
CA LEU A 24 24.45 -11.46 8.21
C LEU A 24 24.95 -10.45 7.16
N ARG A 25 26.27 -10.24 7.06
CA ARG A 25 26.87 -9.38 6.02
C ARG A 25 26.82 -10.01 4.62
N GLN A 26 26.63 -11.32 4.52
CA GLN A 26 26.49 -12.04 3.24
C GLN A 26 25.03 -12.21 2.81
N ALA A 27 24.08 -12.15 3.75
CA ALA A 27 22.65 -12.20 3.46
C ALA A 27 22.26 -11.12 2.44
N SER A 28 21.45 -11.46 1.43
CA SER A 28 20.86 -10.48 0.52
C SER A 28 19.66 -9.77 1.15
N THR A 29 19.32 -8.57 0.66
CA THR A 29 18.09 -7.86 1.07
C THR A 29 16.82 -8.67 0.77
N GLN A 30 16.85 -9.55 -0.24
CA GLN A 30 15.73 -10.45 -0.53
C GLN A 30 15.61 -11.56 0.54
N GLU A 31 16.70 -12.22 0.93
CA GLU A 31 16.65 -13.24 2.00
C GLU A 31 16.22 -12.65 3.34
N LEU A 32 16.67 -11.43 3.67
CA LEU A 32 16.18 -10.70 4.85
C LEU A 32 14.66 -10.46 4.77
N ARG A 33 14.13 -10.06 3.62
CA ARG A 33 12.68 -9.88 3.38
C ARG A 33 11.91 -11.21 3.49
N GLU A 34 12.42 -12.29 2.92
CA GLU A 34 11.81 -13.62 2.98
C GLU A 34 11.72 -14.11 4.43
N VAL A 35 12.81 -14.01 5.21
CA VAL A 35 12.86 -14.44 6.62
C VAL A 35 12.01 -13.55 7.52
N LEU A 36 12.12 -12.22 7.42
CA LEU A 36 11.37 -11.29 8.27
C LEU A 36 9.87 -11.28 7.97
N SER A 37 9.50 -11.24 6.69
CA SER A 37 8.17 -10.74 6.30
C SER A 37 7.37 -11.71 5.44
N THR A 38 7.84 -12.06 4.25
CA THR A 38 6.94 -12.64 3.22
C THR A 38 6.98 -14.17 3.11
N GLY A 39 7.97 -14.82 3.72
CA GLY A 39 8.42 -16.13 3.27
C GLY A 39 9.00 -16.09 1.85
N ARG A 40 9.50 -17.23 1.37
CA ARG A 40 9.88 -17.40 -0.04
C ARG A 40 8.65 -17.73 -0.90
N TRP A 41 8.61 -17.18 -2.10
CA TRP A 41 7.56 -17.45 -3.09
C TRP A 41 8.16 -18.15 -4.32
N LYS A 42 7.37 -19.02 -4.97
CA LYS A 42 7.76 -19.75 -6.17
C LYS A 42 6.52 -20.05 -7.02
N ASN A 43 6.55 -19.70 -8.30
CA ASN A 43 5.47 -19.95 -9.26
C ASN A 43 4.08 -19.48 -8.78
N GLY A 44 3.99 -18.29 -8.17
CA GLY A 44 2.72 -17.77 -7.63
C GLY A 44 2.24 -18.42 -6.34
N SER A 45 3.09 -19.17 -5.62
CA SER A 45 2.73 -19.79 -4.34
C SER A 45 3.80 -19.59 -3.29
N ALA A 46 3.37 -19.27 -2.07
CA ALA A 46 4.25 -19.24 -0.91
C ALA A 46 4.80 -20.64 -0.62
N VAL A 47 6.12 -20.78 -0.51
CA VAL A 47 6.81 -22.01 -0.12
C VAL A 47 6.46 -22.39 1.32
N ILE A 48 6.23 -21.37 2.16
CA ILE A 48 5.77 -21.49 3.55
C ILE A 48 4.55 -20.58 3.69
N ARG A 49 3.44 -21.14 4.17
CA ARG A 49 2.21 -20.39 4.44
C ARG A 49 2.25 -19.78 5.84
N PRO A 50 1.50 -18.71 6.13
CA PRO A 50 1.37 -18.18 7.49
C PRO A 50 0.98 -19.29 8.49
N PHE A 51 1.63 -19.31 9.65
CA PHE A 51 1.28 -20.24 10.73
C PHE A 51 -0.17 -20.03 11.17
N VAL A 52 -0.89 -21.10 11.53
CA VAL A 52 -2.27 -21.02 12.01
C VAL A 52 -2.31 -21.39 13.48
N PHE A 53 -2.51 -20.39 14.33
CA PHE A 53 -2.78 -20.57 15.75
C PHE A 53 -4.21 -21.08 15.93
N ARG A 54 -4.39 -22.08 16.78
CA ARG A 54 -5.67 -22.76 17.06
C ARG A 54 -5.89 -22.78 18.55
N HIS A 55 -6.95 -22.13 19.01
CA HIS A 55 -7.35 -22.13 20.40
C HIS A 55 -8.19 -23.39 20.70
N PRO A 56 -8.11 -24.01 21.89
CA PRO A 56 -8.88 -25.23 22.23
C PRO A 56 -10.42 -25.10 22.17
N ASN A 57 -10.96 -23.89 22.02
CA ASN A 57 -12.40 -23.63 21.83
C ASN A 57 -12.84 -23.59 20.36
N GLY A 58 -11.94 -23.86 19.40
CA GLY A 58 -12.22 -23.85 17.96
C GLY A 58 -11.88 -22.54 17.24
N LEU A 59 -11.55 -21.46 17.94
CA LEU A 59 -11.05 -20.24 17.30
C LEU A 59 -9.71 -20.50 16.61
N ALA A 60 -9.52 -19.97 15.41
CA ALA A 60 -8.25 -20.00 14.69
C ALA A 60 -7.88 -18.59 14.18
N ALA A 61 -6.59 -18.29 14.12
CA ALA A 61 -6.06 -17.04 13.59
C ALA A 61 -4.80 -17.33 12.78
N ALA A 62 -4.68 -16.69 11.61
CA ALA A 62 -3.46 -16.80 10.80
C ALA A 62 -2.41 -15.79 11.27
N ALA A 63 -1.14 -16.15 11.17
CA ALA A 63 -0.05 -15.19 11.27
C ALA A 63 -0.28 -14.04 10.27
N GLN A 64 0.04 -12.81 10.64
CA GLN A 64 -0.21 -11.66 9.76
C GLN A 64 0.62 -11.75 8.46
N SER A 65 1.73 -12.50 8.46
CA SER A 65 2.46 -12.95 7.27
C SER A 65 3.23 -14.23 7.56
N ALA A 66 3.87 -14.82 6.54
CA ALA A 66 4.64 -16.06 6.67
C ALA A 66 6.06 -15.88 7.27
N GLY A 67 6.56 -14.65 7.37
CA GLY A 67 7.85 -14.34 8.01
C GLY A 67 7.78 -14.19 9.53
N LEU A 68 8.95 -14.04 10.15
CA LEU A 68 9.12 -13.90 11.60
C LEU A 68 8.29 -12.78 12.22
N GLU A 69 8.19 -11.63 11.56
CA GLU A 69 7.44 -10.47 12.08
C GLU A 69 5.95 -10.75 12.16
N GLY A 70 5.38 -11.39 11.13
CA GLY A 70 3.96 -11.77 11.09
C GLY A 70 3.62 -12.88 12.09
N PHE A 71 4.52 -13.85 12.25
CA PHE A 71 4.41 -14.89 13.28
C PHE A 71 4.45 -14.29 14.69
N LEU A 72 5.47 -13.49 15.00
CA LEU A 72 5.69 -12.92 16.33
C LEU A 72 4.59 -11.91 16.72
N TYR A 73 4.13 -11.08 15.76
CA TYR A 73 3.01 -10.15 15.97
C TYR A 73 1.74 -10.91 16.39
N THR A 74 1.31 -11.90 15.61
CA THR A 74 0.10 -12.67 15.91
C THR A 74 0.25 -13.47 17.20
N LYS A 75 1.40 -14.13 17.41
CA LYS A 75 1.67 -14.91 18.63
C LYS A 75 1.50 -14.05 19.90
N ARG A 76 2.20 -12.91 19.97
CA ARG A 76 2.14 -11.99 21.12
C ARG A 76 0.73 -11.43 21.34
N GLY A 77 0.03 -11.04 20.27
CA GLY A 77 -1.35 -10.53 20.36
C GLY A 77 -2.35 -11.58 20.84
N LEU A 78 -2.14 -12.86 20.53
CA LEU A 78 -2.95 -13.96 21.04
C LEU A 78 -2.62 -14.30 22.51
N GLU A 79 -1.35 -14.31 22.89
CA GLU A 79 -0.93 -14.59 24.26
C GLU A 79 -1.32 -13.47 25.24
N ALA A 80 -1.26 -12.21 24.81
CA ALA A 80 -1.81 -11.10 25.58
C ALA A 80 -3.33 -11.25 25.83
N ARG A 81 -4.07 -11.83 24.89
CA ARG A 81 -5.53 -12.00 24.98
C ARG A 81 -5.97 -13.29 25.70
N PHE A 82 -5.23 -14.38 25.54
CA PHE A 82 -5.65 -15.73 25.96
C PHE A 82 -4.65 -16.43 26.90
N GLY A 83 -3.54 -15.77 27.24
CA GLY A 83 -2.49 -16.33 28.10
C GLY A 83 -1.90 -17.63 27.54
N ASP A 84 -1.80 -18.63 28.42
CA ASP A 84 -1.13 -19.91 28.15
C ASP A 84 -1.91 -20.84 27.18
N ALA A 85 -3.07 -20.42 26.64
CA ALA A 85 -3.97 -21.28 25.86
C ALA A 85 -3.33 -21.91 24.60
N PHE A 86 -2.30 -21.28 24.03
CA PHE A 86 -1.61 -21.74 22.82
C PHE A 86 -0.33 -22.55 23.10
N LEU A 87 0.07 -22.76 24.37
CA LEU A 87 1.28 -23.52 24.70
C LEU A 87 1.28 -24.95 24.13
N HIS A 88 0.10 -25.54 23.93
CA HIS A 88 -0.05 -26.86 23.32
C HIS A 88 0.46 -26.94 21.86
N GLN A 89 0.61 -25.80 21.17
CA GLN A 89 1.21 -25.71 19.82
C GLN A 89 2.70 -25.38 19.83
N LEU A 90 3.35 -25.28 20.99
CA LEU A 90 4.78 -24.91 21.08
C LEU A 90 5.70 -25.81 20.22
N PRO A 91 5.49 -27.14 20.09
CA PRO A 91 6.25 -27.98 19.15
C PRO A 91 6.05 -27.59 17.68
N ASP A 92 4.81 -27.25 17.28
CA ASP A 92 4.50 -26.81 15.92
C ASP A 92 5.17 -25.47 15.61
N CYS A 93 5.23 -24.56 16.58
CA CYS A 93 5.95 -23.30 16.49
C CYS A 93 7.44 -23.52 16.19
N PHE A 94 8.13 -24.44 16.90
CA PHE A 94 9.53 -24.76 16.62
C PHE A 94 9.73 -25.37 15.22
N SER A 95 8.86 -26.29 14.80
CA SER A 95 8.90 -26.91 13.47
C SER A 95 8.70 -25.89 12.34
N TYR A 96 7.75 -24.96 12.53
CA TYR A 96 7.50 -23.85 11.62
C TYR A 96 8.70 -22.91 11.49
N LEU A 97 9.30 -22.52 12.61
CA LEU A 97 10.45 -21.61 12.64
C LEU A 97 11.69 -22.26 12.02
N ASP A 98 11.95 -23.55 12.27
CA ASP A 98 13.04 -24.25 11.59
C ASP A 98 12.83 -24.29 10.07
N SER A 99 11.60 -24.57 9.63
CA SER A 99 11.23 -24.54 8.21
C SER A 99 11.44 -23.16 7.59
N LEU A 100 10.99 -22.09 8.25
CA LEU A 100 11.14 -20.70 7.80
C LEU A 100 12.60 -20.29 7.68
N LEU A 101 13.40 -20.60 8.69
CA LEU A 101 14.81 -20.23 8.71
C LEU A 101 15.65 -21.08 7.75
N SER A 102 15.26 -22.35 7.50
CA SER A 102 15.94 -23.22 6.53
C SER A 102 16.00 -22.65 5.09
N LEU A 103 15.15 -21.66 4.76
CA LEU A 103 15.20 -20.94 3.49
C LEU A 103 16.50 -20.16 3.28
N ALA A 104 17.19 -19.77 4.36
CA ALA A 104 18.34 -18.88 4.37
C ALA A 104 19.53 -19.53 5.11
N PRO A 105 20.62 -19.93 4.41
CA PRO A 105 21.73 -20.69 5.01
C PRO A 105 22.41 -20.01 6.21
N TRP A 106 22.47 -18.67 6.21
CA TRP A 106 23.08 -17.85 7.27
C TRP A 106 22.32 -17.87 8.61
N THR A 107 21.13 -18.49 8.69
CA THR A 107 20.35 -18.63 9.93
C THR A 107 20.81 -19.81 10.82
N GLY A 108 21.87 -20.52 10.43
CA GLY A 108 22.28 -21.80 11.04
C GLY A 108 22.45 -21.76 12.56
N GLU A 109 23.05 -20.70 13.11
CA GLU A 109 23.20 -20.53 14.56
C GLU A 109 21.86 -20.31 15.27
N THR A 110 20.98 -19.48 14.71
CA THR A 110 19.62 -19.28 15.25
C THR A 110 18.81 -20.58 15.23
N ARG A 111 18.90 -21.37 14.15
CA ARG A 111 18.26 -22.69 14.05
C ARG A 111 18.80 -23.67 15.09
N LYS A 112 20.12 -23.68 15.31
CA LYS A 112 20.74 -24.47 16.38
C LYS A 112 20.22 -24.06 17.75
N ALA A 113 20.17 -22.77 18.06
CA ALA A 113 19.64 -22.26 19.33
C ALA A 113 18.15 -22.62 19.55
N LEU A 114 17.33 -22.56 18.49
CA LEU A 114 15.94 -23.02 18.52
C LEU A 114 15.83 -24.53 18.78
N SER A 115 16.69 -25.34 18.15
CA SER A 115 16.74 -26.79 18.37
C SER A 115 17.14 -27.14 19.80
N GLU A 116 18.17 -26.48 20.35
CA GLU A 116 18.62 -26.63 21.74
C GLU A 116 17.52 -26.23 22.74
N LEU A 117 16.84 -25.10 22.50
CA LEU A 117 15.72 -24.66 23.34
C LEU A 117 14.51 -25.61 23.26
N SER A 118 14.20 -26.13 22.07
CA SER A 118 13.14 -27.12 21.87
C SER A 118 13.42 -28.40 22.66
N ALA A 119 14.67 -28.89 22.60
CA ALA A 119 15.13 -30.08 23.30
C ALA A 119 15.33 -29.89 24.83
N ALA A 120 15.40 -28.65 25.32
CA ALA A 120 15.66 -28.36 26.73
C ALA A 120 14.55 -28.92 27.65
N ALA A 121 14.97 -29.51 28.77
CA ALA A 121 14.10 -30.03 29.83
C ALA A 121 13.56 -28.89 30.72
N LEU A 122 12.79 -27.98 30.11
CA LEU A 122 12.14 -26.83 30.74
C LEU A 122 10.61 -26.94 30.64
N PRO A 123 9.85 -26.38 31.60
CA PRO A 123 8.40 -26.25 31.46
C PRO A 123 8.02 -25.43 30.22
N ASP A 124 6.93 -25.80 29.54
CA ASP A 124 6.53 -25.18 28.27
C ASP A 124 6.36 -23.66 28.38
N LYS A 125 5.85 -23.16 29.51
CA LYS A 125 5.72 -21.71 29.77
C LYS A 125 7.07 -20.99 29.81
N GLU A 126 8.09 -21.59 30.41
CA GLU A 126 9.45 -21.03 30.45
C GLU A 126 10.11 -21.13 29.07
N LYS A 127 9.94 -22.27 28.39
CA LYS A 127 10.43 -22.52 27.03
C LYS A 127 9.84 -21.52 26.03
N ASN A 128 8.55 -21.24 26.14
CA ASN A 128 7.83 -20.24 25.34
C ASN A 128 8.34 -18.82 25.59
N ALA A 129 8.49 -18.41 26.86
CA ALA A 129 9.04 -17.08 27.19
C ALA A 129 10.49 -16.90 26.67
N LYS A 130 11.33 -17.95 26.71
CA LYS A 130 12.67 -17.94 26.10
C LYS A 130 12.61 -17.88 24.57
N LEU A 131 11.64 -18.56 23.95
CA LEU A 131 11.41 -18.52 22.51
C LEU A 131 11.06 -17.09 22.08
N ASP A 132 10.13 -16.42 22.76
CA ASP A 132 9.73 -15.06 22.44
C ASP A 132 10.88 -14.06 22.58
N ALA A 133 11.68 -14.16 23.65
CA ALA A 133 12.87 -13.33 23.82
C ALA A 133 13.89 -13.51 22.68
N LEU A 134 14.14 -14.76 22.27
CA LEU A 134 15.03 -15.10 21.16
C LEU A 134 14.50 -14.52 19.83
N LEU A 135 13.21 -14.75 19.53
CA LEU A 135 12.59 -14.27 18.29
C LEU A 135 12.52 -12.74 18.23
N GLN A 136 12.21 -12.08 19.35
CA GLN A 136 12.17 -10.62 19.44
C GLN A 136 13.56 -10.01 19.21
N GLY A 137 14.60 -10.54 19.86
CA GLY A 137 15.98 -10.09 19.66
C GLY A 137 16.45 -10.30 18.22
N PHE A 138 16.19 -11.48 17.65
CA PHE A 138 16.59 -11.81 16.29
C PHE A 138 15.85 -10.97 15.23
N ALA A 139 14.52 -10.85 15.33
CA ALA A 139 13.74 -10.02 14.42
C ALA A 139 14.13 -8.53 14.50
N ALA A 140 14.44 -8.00 15.69
CA ALA A 140 14.93 -6.64 15.85
C ALA A 140 16.31 -6.43 15.19
N GLN A 141 17.24 -7.39 15.33
CA GLN A 141 18.55 -7.34 14.69
C GLN A 141 18.42 -7.36 13.15
N LEU A 142 17.66 -8.31 12.61
CA LEU A 142 17.41 -8.43 11.17
C LEU A 142 16.68 -7.20 10.60
N GLY A 143 15.67 -6.68 11.33
CA GLY A 143 14.89 -5.52 10.91
C GLY A 143 15.73 -4.25 10.84
N LYS A 144 16.67 -4.06 11.77
CA LYS A 144 17.65 -2.97 11.71
C LYS A 144 18.52 -3.09 10.46
N GLU A 145 19.10 -4.26 10.22
CA GLU A 145 19.94 -4.54 9.06
C GLU A 145 19.19 -4.34 7.72
N PHE A 146 17.90 -4.74 7.67
CA PHE A 146 17.04 -4.49 6.51
C PHE A 146 16.82 -2.99 6.28
N LEU A 147 16.46 -2.23 7.31
CA LEU A 147 16.19 -0.78 7.21
C LEU A 147 17.44 0.05 6.88
N GLU A 148 18.64 -0.39 7.26
CA GLU A 148 19.89 0.25 6.82
C GLU A 148 20.13 0.08 5.30
N ARG A 149 19.65 -1.01 4.72
CA ARG A 149 19.78 -1.37 3.29
C ARG A 149 18.64 -0.85 2.42
N ASP A 150 17.42 -0.77 2.95
CA ASP A 150 16.23 -0.29 2.24
C ASP A 150 16.25 1.24 2.08
N LYS A 151 16.65 1.70 0.89
CA LYS A 151 16.66 3.13 0.53
C LYS A 151 15.29 3.64 0.04
N ALA A 152 14.35 2.75 -0.28
CA ALA A 152 13.01 3.10 -0.75
C ALA A 152 11.97 3.20 0.39
N GLN A 153 12.37 2.89 1.63
CA GLN A 153 11.51 2.86 2.82
C GLN A 153 10.63 4.11 3.05
N TRP A 154 10.99 5.26 2.49
CA TRP A 154 10.16 6.48 2.55
C TRP A 154 8.76 6.25 1.96
N ALA A 155 8.64 5.44 0.90
CA ALA A 155 7.37 5.15 0.22
C ALA A 155 6.36 4.43 1.14
N ARG A 156 6.86 3.77 2.21
CA ARG A 156 6.07 3.04 3.21
C ARG A 156 5.37 3.94 4.21
N LYS A 157 5.81 5.19 4.33
CA LYS A 157 5.30 6.22 5.26
C LYS A 157 4.92 7.52 4.54
N ALA A 158 4.92 7.51 3.21
CA ALA A 158 4.69 8.67 2.37
C ALA A 158 3.27 9.20 2.54
N ARG A 159 3.14 10.52 2.70
CA ARG A 159 1.86 11.24 2.70
C ARG A 159 1.71 11.92 1.36
N ILE A 160 0.93 11.28 0.50
CA ILE A 160 0.79 11.55 -0.92
C ILE A 160 -0.46 12.39 -1.15
N TYR A 161 -0.26 13.58 -1.74
CA TYR A 161 -1.34 14.40 -2.28
C TYR A 161 -1.46 14.13 -3.79
N GLN A 162 -2.47 13.36 -4.19
CA GLN A 162 -2.77 13.08 -5.59
C GLN A 162 -3.45 14.30 -6.22
N ILE A 163 -2.91 14.74 -7.36
CA ILE A 163 -3.37 15.87 -8.17
C ILE A 163 -3.84 15.30 -9.51
N PHE A 164 -5.03 15.67 -9.98
CA PHE A 164 -5.45 15.45 -11.37
C PHE A 164 -5.24 16.73 -12.21
N PRO A 165 -4.12 16.86 -12.97
CA PRO A 165 -3.72 18.10 -13.65
C PRO A 165 -4.74 18.62 -14.68
N ARG A 166 -5.57 17.74 -15.24
CA ARG A 166 -6.64 18.09 -16.18
C ARG A 166 -7.71 18.96 -15.50
N ALA A 167 -8.04 18.64 -14.26
CA ALA A 167 -9.10 19.29 -13.47
C ALA A 167 -8.57 20.33 -12.47
N TYR A 168 -7.28 20.28 -12.11
CA TYR A 168 -6.68 21.15 -11.12
C TYR A 168 -6.53 22.59 -11.62
N ASN A 169 -7.17 23.50 -10.90
CA ASN A 169 -7.28 24.92 -11.21
C ASN A 169 -6.20 25.73 -10.46
N LEU A 170 -5.53 26.68 -11.11
CA LEU A 170 -4.56 27.58 -10.46
C LEU A 170 -5.16 28.99 -10.44
N LYS A 171 -5.53 29.48 -9.25
CA LYS A 171 -6.27 30.74 -9.08
C LYS A 171 -5.56 31.91 -9.78
N GLY A 172 -6.20 32.50 -10.79
CA GLY A 172 -5.69 33.63 -11.56
C GLY A 172 -4.59 33.31 -12.59
N ARG A 173 -4.15 32.05 -12.70
CA ARG A 173 -3.13 31.59 -13.67
C ARG A 173 -3.64 30.54 -14.66
N ARG A 174 -4.53 29.66 -14.23
CA ARG A 174 -5.13 28.60 -15.06
C ARG A 174 -6.55 28.28 -14.65
N SER A 175 -7.47 28.51 -15.59
CA SER A 175 -8.77 27.88 -15.69
C SER A 175 -8.63 26.54 -16.42
N GLY A 176 -8.64 25.43 -15.68
CA GLY A 176 -8.54 24.08 -16.22
C GLY A 176 -9.77 23.68 -17.06
N GLU A 177 -9.82 24.12 -18.31
CA GLU A 177 -10.67 23.52 -19.33
C GLU A 177 -10.00 22.27 -19.92
N ALA A 178 -10.82 21.37 -20.48
CA ALA A 178 -10.35 20.08 -20.98
C ALA A 178 -9.37 20.22 -22.15
N LEU A 179 -8.73 19.09 -22.52
CA LEU A 179 -7.70 18.95 -23.56
C LEU A 179 -8.06 19.73 -24.85
N SER A 180 -7.59 20.99 -24.96
CA SER A 180 -7.82 21.82 -26.14
C SER A 180 -6.94 21.35 -27.28
N THR A 181 -7.49 21.27 -28.49
CA THR A 181 -6.76 20.91 -29.72
C THR A 181 -5.92 22.06 -30.30
N SER A 182 -5.95 23.23 -29.66
CA SER A 182 -5.10 24.40 -29.95
C SER A 182 -4.05 24.60 -28.85
N THR A 183 -2.90 25.19 -29.19
CA THR A 183 -1.80 25.50 -28.24
C THR A 183 -2.36 26.17 -26.98
N PRO A 184 -2.35 25.50 -25.81
CA PRO A 184 -3.06 26.02 -24.66
C PRO A 184 -2.42 27.33 -24.17
N ARG A 185 -3.26 28.35 -23.97
CA ARG A 185 -2.80 29.59 -23.33
C ARG A 185 -2.39 29.33 -21.87
N GLU A 186 -3.00 28.33 -21.25
CA GLU A 186 -2.82 27.93 -19.85
C GLU A 186 -2.41 26.45 -19.78
N VAL A 187 -1.26 26.16 -19.17
CA VAL A 187 -0.53 24.88 -19.26
C VAL A 187 -0.10 24.46 -17.85
N PHE A 188 -0.54 23.30 -17.36
CA PHE A 188 -0.40 22.92 -15.95
C PHE A 188 1.04 23.01 -15.43
N PHE A 189 1.99 22.27 -16.00
CA PHE A 189 3.35 22.20 -15.45
C PHE A 189 4.16 23.48 -15.61
N ARG A 190 3.83 24.30 -16.62
CA ARG A 190 4.43 25.62 -16.84
C ARG A 190 3.94 26.62 -15.81
N ASP A 191 2.63 26.64 -15.59
CA ASP A 191 1.95 27.66 -14.78
C ASP A 191 1.93 27.31 -13.27
N PHE A 192 2.22 26.06 -12.89
CA PHE A 192 2.43 25.64 -11.50
C PHE A 192 3.72 26.28 -10.94
N GLU A 193 3.67 26.81 -9.72
CA GLU A 193 4.75 27.57 -9.09
C GLU A 193 5.14 26.99 -7.73
N ALA A 194 6.29 27.41 -7.19
CA ALA A 194 6.78 26.96 -5.88
C ALA A 194 5.75 27.21 -4.75
N SER A 195 5.01 28.31 -4.85
CA SER A 195 3.96 28.72 -3.91
C SER A 195 2.79 27.74 -3.83
N ASP A 196 2.48 27.02 -4.92
CA ASP A 196 1.36 26.06 -4.96
C ASP A 196 1.65 24.80 -4.13
N PHE A 197 2.92 24.49 -3.88
CA PHE A 197 3.31 23.40 -2.99
C PHE A 197 3.19 23.75 -1.50
N GLY A 198 3.19 25.04 -1.13
CA GLY A 198 3.07 25.51 0.26
C GLY A 198 1.81 24.95 0.95
N PRO A 199 0.60 25.18 0.43
CA PRO A 199 -0.64 24.65 0.97
C PRO A 199 -0.73 23.11 1.02
N ILE A 200 0.14 22.39 0.31
CA ILE A 200 0.28 20.91 0.37
C ILE A 200 1.22 20.54 1.53
N LYS A 201 2.39 21.18 1.64
CA LYS A 201 3.32 21.02 2.77
C LYS A 201 2.71 21.39 4.13
N ASP A 202 1.91 22.45 4.17
CA ASP A 202 1.29 22.94 5.41
C ASP A 202 0.31 21.92 6.01
N LYS A 203 -0.43 21.19 5.15
CA LYS A 203 -1.29 20.06 5.54
C LYS A 203 -0.49 18.80 5.95
N GLY A 204 0.84 18.81 5.85
CA GLY A 204 1.71 17.73 6.31
C GLY A 204 1.96 16.62 5.28
N PHE A 205 1.71 16.87 3.99
CA PHE A 205 2.10 15.97 2.91
C PHE A 205 3.61 16.09 2.59
N ASP A 206 4.20 15.00 2.12
CA ASP A 206 5.63 14.89 1.78
C ASP A 206 5.87 14.30 0.38
N ALA A 207 4.82 13.93 -0.35
CA ALA A 207 4.86 13.58 -1.76
C ALA A 207 3.65 14.12 -2.54
N VAL A 208 3.83 14.33 -3.85
CA VAL A 208 2.77 14.67 -4.81
C VAL A 208 2.70 13.64 -5.95
N TRP A 209 1.49 13.38 -6.43
CA TRP A 209 1.24 12.46 -7.54
C TRP A 209 0.36 13.12 -8.62
N PRO A 210 0.94 13.66 -9.72
CA PRO A 210 0.18 14.08 -10.90
C PRO A 210 -0.37 12.86 -11.68
N LEU A 211 -1.65 12.55 -11.46
CA LEU A 211 -2.41 11.53 -12.19
C LEU A 211 -2.55 11.88 -13.68
N GLY A 212 -2.46 10.89 -14.56
CA GLY A 212 -2.76 11.09 -15.98
C GLY A 212 -1.76 11.99 -16.70
N LEU A 213 -0.49 11.76 -16.42
CA LEU A 213 0.67 12.47 -16.98
C LEU A 213 0.86 12.24 -18.49
N PHE A 214 0.44 11.09 -19.01
CA PHE A 214 0.81 10.58 -20.34
C PHE A 214 -0.21 10.91 -21.44
N PRO A 215 0.21 11.00 -22.72
CA PRO A 215 -0.68 11.12 -23.85
C PRO A 215 -1.75 10.02 -23.90
N ILE A 216 -3.01 10.39 -24.12
CA ILE A 216 -4.16 9.47 -24.15
C ILE A 216 -4.45 9.01 -25.58
N GLY A 217 -4.83 7.74 -25.76
CA GLY A 217 -5.26 7.20 -27.05
C GLY A 217 -6.47 7.93 -27.64
N GLU A 218 -6.53 8.05 -28.96
CA GLU A 218 -7.70 8.60 -29.69
C GLU A 218 -8.64 7.47 -30.12
N ARG A 219 -8.07 6.34 -30.56
CA ARG A 219 -8.84 5.17 -31.01
C ARG A 219 -9.56 4.49 -29.84
N GLY A 220 -10.89 4.50 -29.87
CA GLY A 220 -11.74 3.93 -28.82
C GLY A 220 -12.03 4.92 -27.67
N ARG A 221 -11.45 6.12 -27.69
CA ARG A 221 -11.67 7.16 -26.67
C ARG A 221 -13.17 7.46 -26.53
N TRP A 222 -13.64 7.44 -25.29
CA TRP A 222 -15.02 7.70 -24.91
C TRP A 222 -15.14 8.99 -24.10
N GLY A 223 -16.33 9.59 -24.12
CA GLY A 223 -16.61 10.86 -23.45
C GLY A 223 -16.01 12.09 -24.14
N THR A 224 -16.38 13.27 -23.64
CA THR A 224 -15.88 14.58 -24.08
C THR A 224 -14.79 15.15 -23.17
N GLY A 225 -14.56 14.55 -22.00
CA GLY A 225 -13.52 14.95 -21.03
C GLY A 225 -12.08 14.57 -21.41
N GLY A 226 -11.88 13.92 -22.55
CA GLY A 226 -10.59 13.37 -22.99
C GLY A 226 -10.43 11.87 -22.75
N GLY A 227 -11.38 11.23 -22.07
CA GLY A 227 -11.36 9.79 -21.79
C GLY A 227 -10.40 9.39 -20.66
N SER A 228 -10.28 8.07 -20.47
CA SER A 228 -9.48 7.48 -19.40
C SER A 228 -8.00 7.86 -19.50
N PRO A 229 -7.37 8.40 -18.44
CA PRO A 229 -5.92 8.62 -18.40
C PRO A 229 -5.10 7.33 -18.48
N TYR A 230 -5.74 6.16 -18.30
CA TYR A 230 -5.10 4.84 -18.33
C TYR A 230 -5.02 4.20 -19.73
N SER A 231 -5.79 4.69 -20.71
CA SER A 231 -5.60 4.30 -22.12
C SER A 231 -4.42 5.08 -22.73
N ILE A 232 -3.21 4.72 -22.28
CA ILE A 232 -1.99 5.48 -22.56
C ILE A 232 -1.45 5.17 -23.96
N ARG A 233 -1.26 6.20 -24.76
CA ARG A 233 -0.72 6.13 -26.13
C ARG A 233 0.80 6.14 -26.18
N ASP A 234 1.47 6.86 -25.28
CA ASP A 234 2.93 6.85 -25.21
C ASP A 234 3.45 7.06 -23.77
N HIS A 235 3.89 5.97 -23.14
CA HIS A 235 4.49 5.99 -21.80
C HIS A 235 5.83 6.76 -21.70
N ARG A 236 6.37 7.30 -22.80
CA ARG A 236 7.73 7.90 -22.83
C ARG A 236 7.75 9.42 -22.78
N THR A 237 6.60 10.09 -22.83
CA THR A 237 6.52 11.55 -22.84
C THR A 237 5.35 12.05 -22.01
N VAL A 238 5.33 13.36 -21.76
CA VAL A 238 4.24 14.09 -21.09
C VAL A 238 3.12 14.37 -22.09
N GLU A 239 1.86 14.33 -21.66
CA GLU A 239 0.70 14.79 -22.42
C GLU A 239 0.90 16.26 -22.85
N PRO A 240 1.04 16.56 -24.16
CA PRO A 240 1.35 17.91 -24.64
C PRO A 240 0.43 19.02 -24.13
N SER A 241 -0.84 18.74 -23.80
CA SER A 241 -1.73 19.76 -23.22
C SER A 241 -1.39 20.15 -21.77
N LEU A 242 -0.64 19.30 -21.04
CA LEU A 242 -0.23 19.56 -19.66
C LEU A 242 1.11 20.32 -19.58
N GLY A 243 1.95 20.20 -20.61
CA GLY A 243 3.19 20.95 -20.76
C GLY A 243 4.25 20.20 -21.57
N SER A 244 5.39 20.86 -21.77
CA SER A 244 6.58 20.20 -22.34
C SER A 244 7.29 19.33 -21.29
N GLU A 245 8.17 18.44 -21.76
CA GLU A 245 9.09 17.71 -20.89
C GLU A 245 9.95 18.64 -20.02
N ALA A 246 10.29 19.85 -20.51
CA ALA A 246 11.02 20.86 -19.74
C ALA A 246 10.15 21.49 -18.63
N ASP A 247 8.86 21.71 -18.88
CA ASP A 247 7.91 22.18 -17.87
C ASP A 247 7.72 21.14 -16.77
N PHE A 248 7.58 19.87 -17.12
CA PHE A 248 7.51 18.78 -16.14
C PHE A 248 8.81 18.66 -15.33
N LYS A 249 9.98 18.76 -15.98
CA LYS A 249 11.28 18.79 -15.25
C LYS A 249 11.39 19.98 -14.28
N ARG A 250 10.85 21.14 -14.66
CA ARG A 250 10.72 22.31 -13.77
C ARG A 250 9.77 22.00 -12.60
N PHE A 251 8.62 21.40 -12.84
CA PHE A 251 7.68 20.99 -11.79
C PHE A 251 8.34 20.05 -10.76
N VAL A 252 9.08 19.02 -11.21
CA VAL A 252 9.79 18.11 -10.31
C VAL A 252 10.83 18.85 -9.46
N ARG A 253 11.66 19.70 -10.07
CA ARG A 253 12.64 20.52 -9.33
C ARG A 253 11.95 21.41 -8.27
N LEU A 254 10.84 22.06 -8.62
CA LEU A 254 10.10 22.91 -7.67
C LEU A 254 9.46 22.10 -6.53
N ALA A 255 9.01 20.87 -6.79
CA ALA A 255 8.52 19.96 -5.75
C ALA A 255 9.65 19.57 -4.80
N HIS A 256 10.83 19.20 -5.32
CA HIS A 256 12.03 18.90 -4.53
C HIS A 256 12.48 20.10 -3.68
N GLU A 257 12.48 21.31 -4.25
CA GLU A 257 12.79 22.55 -3.53
C GLU A 257 11.79 22.85 -2.40
N ALA A 258 10.52 22.45 -2.55
CA ALA A 258 9.51 22.48 -1.48
C ALA A 258 9.62 21.30 -0.48
N GLY A 259 10.57 20.38 -0.67
CA GLY A 259 10.72 19.17 0.14
C GLY A 259 9.57 18.17 -0.06
N LEU A 260 9.07 18.04 -1.29
CA LEU A 260 8.13 17.00 -1.73
C LEU A 260 8.85 16.03 -2.67
N LYS A 261 8.53 14.74 -2.56
CA LYS A 261 8.85 13.74 -3.58
C LYS A 261 7.79 13.71 -4.69
N VAL A 262 8.17 13.33 -5.91
CA VAL A 262 7.23 13.19 -7.04
C VAL A 262 7.03 11.72 -7.40
N ILE A 263 5.76 11.30 -7.41
CA ILE A 263 5.31 9.97 -7.82
C ILE A 263 4.53 10.10 -9.14
N ILE A 264 4.74 9.21 -10.10
CA ILE A 264 3.92 9.16 -11.32
C ILE A 264 3.25 7.79 -11.49
N ASP A 265 2.24 7.70 -12.35
CA ASP A 265 1.67 6.41 -12.73
C ASP A 265 2.65 5.56 -13.56
N PHE A 266 2.53 4.25 -13.44
CA PHE A 266 3.00 3.28 -14.41
C PHE A 266 1.87 2.27 -14.65
N VAL A 267 1.45 2.09 -15.90
CA VAL A 267 0.40 1.15 -16.29
C VAL A 267 1.04 -0.01 -17.06
N PRO A 268 1.50 -1.06 -16.37
CA PRO A 268 2.16 -2.18 -17.03
C PRO A 268 1.22 -2.98 -17.93
N ASN A 269 0.00 -3.26 -17.46
CA ASN A 269 -0.92 -4.24 -18.05
C ASN A 269 -1.30 -3.95 -19.52
N HIS A 270 -1.56 -2.68 -19.87
CA HIS A 270 -2.06 -2.33 -21.19
C HIS A 270 -1.62 -0.93 -21.66
N THR A 271 -1.82 -0.67 -22.95
CA THR A 271 -1.72 0.67 -23.56
C THR A 271 -3.00 0.96 -24.36
N SER A 272 -3.12 2.12 -25.01
CA SER A 272 -4.19 2.37 -25.99
C SER A 272 -4.06 1.50 -27.26
N MET A 273 -5.15 1.37 -28.02
CA MET A 273 -5.20 0.68 -29.33
C MET A 273 -4.38 1.34 -30.45
N ASP A 274 -3.96 2.60 -30.25
CA ASP A 274 -3.16 3.41 -31.18
C ASP A 274 -1.79 3.78 -30.59
N SER A 275 -1.37 3.03 -29.57
CA SER A 275 -0.09 3.15 -28.87
C SER A 275 1.11 3.19 -29.82
N VAL A 276 2.07 4.06 -29.49
CA VAL A 276 3.32 4.15 -30.24
C VAL A 276 4.19 2.91 -30.01
N LEU A 277 4.08 2.24 -28.86
CA LEU A 277 4.74 0.95 -28.59
C LEU A 277 4.15 -0.17 -29.47
N LEU A 278 2.83 -0.19 -29.66
CA LEU A 278 2.15 -1.13 -30.58
C LEU A 278 2.51 -0.87 -32.05
N LYS A 279 2.74 0.40 -32.41
CA LYS A 279 3.23 0.78 -33.75
C LYS A 279 4.69 0.40 -33.97
N GLU A 280 5.53 0.52 -32.93
CA GLU A 280 6.95 0.16 -32.92
C GLU A 280 7.13 -1.34 -33.21
N ASP A 281 6.55 -2.20 -32.36
CA ASP A 281 6.46 -3.64 -32.62
C ASP A 281 5.21 -4.27 -31.98
N PRO A 282 4.25 -4.76 -32.78
CA PRO A 282 3.11 -5.53 -32.28
C PRO A 282 3.50 -6.83 -31.57
N SER A 283 4.74 -7.27 -31.72
CA SER A 283 5.25 -8.45 -31.04
C SER A 283 5.40 -8.25 -29.52
N TYR A 284 5.35 -7.01 -29.02
CA TYR A 284 5.23 -6.68 -27.58
C TYR A 284 3.84 -6.89 -26.97
N TYR A 285 2.85 -7.33 -27.76
CA TYR A 285 1.45 -7.42 -27.35
C TYR A 285 0.90 -8.84 -27.54
N ILE A 286 -0.15 -9.20 -26.78
CA ILE A 286 -0.87 -10.46 -26.98
C ILE A 286 -1.54 -10.41 -28.36
N HIS A 287 -1.00 -11.19 -29.31
CA HIS A 287 -1.38 -11.12 -30.71
C HIS A 287 -1.41 -12.50 -31.37
N ARG A 288 -2.18 -12.61 -32.46
CA ARG A 288 -2.21 -13.79 -33.32
C ARG A 288 -2.41 -13.44 -34.79
N LYS A 289 -2.15 -14.40 -35.67
CA LYS A 289 -2.53 -14.31 -37.09
C LYS A 289 -4.06 -14.32 -37.19
N PRO A 290 -4.68 -13.50 -38.05
CA PRO A 290 -6.10 -13.62 -38.37
C PRO A 290 -6.44 -15.02 -38.90
N ASP A 291 -7.61 -15.54 -38.53
CA ASP A 291 -8.17 -16.71 -39.21
C ASP A 291 -8.53 -16.32 -40.66
N PRO A 292 -8.00 -17.00 -41.69
CA PRO A 292 -8.36 -16.73 -43.09
C PRO A 292 -9.85 -16.87 -43.40
N LYS A 293 -10.63 -17.57 -42.57
CA LYS A 293 -12.07 -17.79 -42.73
C LYS A 293 -12.95 -16.75 -42.03
N ALA A 294 -12.36 -15.78 -41.31
CA ALA A 294 -13.09 -14.83 -40.50
C ALA A 294 -12.92 -13.39 -41.00
N ASP A 295 -14.04 -12.74 -41.37
CA ASP A 295 -14.04 -11.38 -41.91
C ASP A 295 -13.66 -10.31 -40.88
N LYS A 296 -13.89 -10.59 -39.59
CA LYS A 296 -13.61 -9.68 -38.47
C LYS A 296 -12.91 -10.40 -37.32
N PRO A 297 -12.12 -9.68 -36.49
CA PRO A 297 -11.65 -10.21 -35.22
C PRO A 297 -12.83 -10.66 -34.33
N PRO A 298 -12.68 -11.72 -33.52
CA PRO A 298 -13.68 -12.09 -32.51
C PRO A 298 -13.69 -11.09 -31.33
N LYS A 299 -14.69 -11.19 -30.45
CA LYS A 299 -14.81 -10.38 -29.23
C LYS A 299 -13.50 -10.40 -28.43
N GLY A 300 -13.08 -9.25 -27.91
CA GLY A 300 -11.81 -9.10 -27.19
C GLY A 300 -10.59 -8.87 -28.10
N TRP A 301 -10.73 -8.90 -29.43
CA TRP A 301 -9.64 -8.68 -30.37
C TRP A 301 -9.92 -7.55 -31.35
N PHE A 302 -8.87 -6.88 -31.82
CA PHE A 302 -8.96 -5.86 -32.87
C PHE A 302 -7.89 -6.06 -33.95
N LEU A 303 -8.18 -5.54 -35.16
CA LEU A 303 -7.25 -5.62 -36.29
C LEU A 303 -6.16 -4.55 -36.18
N VAL A 304 -4.91 -5.00 -36.35
CA VAL A 304 -3.70 -4.18 -36.55
C VAL A 304 -3.08 -4.52 -37.91
N LYS A 305 -2.60 -3.51 -38.62
CA LYS A 305 -1.79 -3.66 -39.84
C LYS A 305 -0.39 -3.15 -39.55
N HIS A 306 0.63 -4.00 -39.67
CA HIS A 306 2.03 -3.62 -39.44
C HIS A 306 2.92 -4.21 -40.53
N LYS A 307 3.71 -3.36 -41.22
CA LYS A 307 4.62 -3.75 -42.32
C LYS A 307 3.97 -4.72 -43.33
N GLY A 308 2.78 -4.38 -43.81
CA GLY A 308 1.98 -5.18 -44.75
C GLY A 308 1.25 -6.41 -44.16
N ARG A 309 1.59 -6.85 -42.94
CA ARG A 309 0.95 -7.98 -42.26
C ARG A 309 -0.31 -7.54 -41.51
N LYS A 310 -1.37 -8.34 -41.59
CA LYS A 310 -2.54 -8.26 -40.69
C LYS A 310 -2.27 -9.09 -39.43
N LEU A 311 -2.57 -8.53 -38.26
CA LEU A 311 -2.54 -9.20 -36.95
C LEU A 311 -3.85 -8.92 -36.22
N TRP A 312 -4.31 -9.86 -35.41
CA TRP A 312 -5.29 -9.59 -34.38
C TRP A 312 -4.56 -9.40 -33.06
N VAL A 313 -4.81 -8.29 -32.37
CA VAL A 313 -4.25 -7.96 -31.06
C VAL A 313 -5.38 -7.98 -30.04
N HIS A 314 -5.11 -8.48 -28.83
CA HIS A 314 -6.12 -8.53 -27.77
C HIS A 314 -6.27 -7.16 -27.10
N HIS A 315 -7.49 -6.81 -26.73
CA HIS A 315 -7.77 -5.70 -25.82
C HIS A 315 -7.16 -5.96 -24.45
N GLY A 316 -6.74 -4.91 -23.75
CA GLY A 316 -6.33 -5.02 -22.35
C GLY A 316 -7.48 -5.52 -21.48
N GLY A 317 -7.17 -6.18 -20.37
CA GLY A 317 -8.20 -6.77 -19.52
C GLY A 317 -7.76 -7.11 -18.11
N TYR A 318 -8.70 -7.70 -17.38
CA TYR A 318 -8.53 -8.16 -16.00
C TYR A 318 -9.44 -9.37 -15.75
N GLU A 319 -9.01 -10.26 -14.86
CA GLU A 319 -9.80 -11.43 -14.47
C GLU A 319 -10.92 -11.07 -13.48
N VAL A 320 -12.08 -11.68 -13.68
CA VAL A 320 -13.31 -11.51 -12.87
C VAL A 320 -14.00 -12.86 -12.77
N PHE A 321 -13.94 -13.49 -11.59
CA PHE A 321 -14.60 -14.77 -11.27
C PHE A 321 -14.26 -15.93 -12.24
N GLY A 322 -13.02 -15.94 -12.76
CA GLY A 322 -12.52 -16.92 -13.73
C GLY A 322 -12.72 -16.55 -15.20
N ASP A 323 -13.49 -15.50 -15.50
CA ASP A 323 -13.63 -14.94 -16.85
C ASP A 323 -12.70 -13.73 -17.07
N LEU A 324 -12.38 -13.45 -18.33
CA LEU A 324 -11.58 -12.27 -18.71
C LEU A 324 -12.49 -11.13 -19.17
N ALA A 325 -12.54 -10.04 -18.39
CA ALA A 325 -13.15 -8.78 -18.78
C ALA A 325 -12.15 -7.93 -19.59
N THR A 326 -12.62 -7.21 -20.62
CA THR A 326 -11.77 -6.39 -21.50
C THR A 326 -12.18 -4.93 -21.55
N TRP A 327 -11.20 -4.03 -21.68
CA TRP A 327 -11.42 -2.62 -21.99
C TRP A 327 -11.22 -2.35 -23.48
N ASP A 328 -12.31 -2.05 -24.19
CA ASP A 328 -12.36 -1.97 -25.65
C ASP A 328 -11.54 -0.81 -26.26
N ASP A 329 -11.01 0.12 -25.46
CA ASP A 329 -10.12 1.21 -25.88
C ASP A 329 -8.61 0.92 -25.65
N THR A 330 -8.27 -0.30 -25.21
CA THR A 330 -6.90 -0.69 -24.82
C THR A 330 -6.33 -1.84 -25.66
N ALA A 331 -5.05 -2.16 -25.43
CA ALA A 331 -4.28 -3.24 -26.05
C ALA A 331 -3.37 -3.91 -25.01
N GLN A 332 -3.43 -5.25 -24.90
CA GLN A 332 -2.74 -6.02 -23.85
C GLN A 332 -1.24 -6.18 -24.14
N VAL A 333 -0.39 -5.73 -23.22
CA VAL A 333 1.08 -5.91 -23.28
C VAL A 333 1.42 -7.37 -22.94
N ASP A 334 2.41 -7.96 -23.62
CA ASP A 334 2.83 -9.36 -23.46
C ASP A 334 4.15 -9.49 -22.67
N TYR A 335 4.01 -9.75 -21.36
CA TYR A 335 5.14 -9.97 -20.45
C TYR A 335 5.74 -11.38 -20.48
N SER A 336 5.20 -12.32 -21.28
CA SER A 336 5.85 -13.63 -21.48
C SER A 336 7.22 -13.48 -22.20
N ARG A 337 7.42 -12.33 -22.85
CA ARG A 337 8.56 -12.08 -23.73
C ARG A 337 9.66 -11.24 -23.07
N PRO A 338 10.91 -11.73 -23.02
CA PRO A 338 12.03 -10.97 -22.48
C PRO A 338 12.26 -9.60 -23.16
N GLU A 339 11.92 -9.47 -24.45
CA GLU A 339 12.05 -8.22 -25.20
C GLU A 339 11.10 -7.14 -24.66
N THR A 340 9.82 -7.49 -24.45
CA THR A 340 8.80 -6.60 -23.88
C THR A 340 9.21 -6.14 -22.49
N ARG A 341 9.66 -7.07 -21.63
CA ARG A 341 10.09 -6.81 -20.25
C ARG A 341 11.22 -5.79 -20.19
N ARG A 342 12.28 -6.01 -20.98
CA ARG A 342 13.39 -5.04 -21.13
C ARG A 342 12.89 -3.70 -21.66
N ARG A 343 12.00 -3.68 -22.64
CA ARG A 343 11.47 -2.44 -23.23
C ARG A 343 10.67 -1.63 -22.22
N MET A 344 9.81 -2.27 -21.43
CA MET A 344 9.03 -1.61 -20.37
C MET A 344 9.92 -1.13 -19.21
N ALA A 345 10.90 -1.92 -18.78
CA ALA A 345 11.85 -1.52 -17.75
C ALA A 345 12.68 -0.28 -18.15
N GLN A 346 13.16 -0.23 -19.39
CA GLN A 346 13.84 0.94 -19.96
C GLN A 346 12.95 2.19 -20.00
N ILE A 347 11.65 2.04 -20.30
CA ILE A 347 10.70 3.16 -20.30
C ILE A 347 10.59 3.76 -18.89
N VAL A 348 10.36 2.93 -17.87
CA VAL A 348 10.27 3.37 -16.47
C VAL A 348 11.60 3.98 -16.00
N ARG A 349 12.73 3.34 -16.29
CA ARG A 349 14.08 3.86 -15.99
C ARG A 349 14.30 5.26 -16.59
N SER A 350 13.83 5.50 -17.81
CA SER A 350 14.00 6.79 -18.50
C SER A 350 13.31 7.96 -17.79
N TRP A 351 12.29 7.73 -16.96
CA TRP A 351 11.63 8.79 -16.19
C TRP A 351 12.47 9.23 -15.00
N VAL A 352 13.11 8.29 -14.31
CA VAL A 352 14.10 8.59 -13.28
C VAL A 352 15.30 9.32 -13.89
N GLU A 353 15.83 8.83 -15.01
CA GLU A 353 17.01 9.41 -15.68
C GLU A 353 16.79 10.83 -16.20
N ARG A 354 15.64 11.10 -16.84
CA ARG A 354 15.38 12.40 -17.47
C ARG A 354 14.79 13.44 -16.52
N PHE A 355 13.95 13.02 -15.58
CA PHE A 355 13.12 13.91 -14.78
C PHE A 355 13.34 13.81 -13.27
N ASP A 356 14.15 12.87 -12.79
CA ASP A 356 14.42 12.64 -11.36
C ASP A 356 13.17 12.32 -10.51
N VAL A 357 12.20 11.62 -11.11
CA VAL A 357 11.02 11.08 -10.42
C VAL A 357 11.46 10.20 -9.23
N ASP A 358 10.76 10.29 -8.10
CA ASP A 358 11.07 9.56 -6.88
C ASP A 358 10.37 8.21 -6.78
N GLY A 359 9.22 8.03 -7.41
CA GLY A 359 8.52 6.75 -7.35
C GLY A 359 7.41 6.57 -8.37
N PHE A 360 6.84 5.37 -8.37
CA PHE A 360 5.78 4.95 -9.28
C PHE A 360 4.62 4.33 -8.52
N ARG A 361 3.40 4.82 -8.76
CA ARG A 361 2.18 4.06 -8.46
C ARG A 361 1.92 3.15 -9.67
N VAL A 362 1.86 1.85 -9.42
CA VAL A 362 1.71 0.82 -10.45
C VAL A 362 0.26 0.37 -10.49
N ASP A 363 -0.41 0.68 -11.59
CA ASP A 363 -1.82 0.36 -11.85
C ASP A 363 -2.04 -1.14 -11.96
N MET A 364 -3.09 -1.67 -11.32
CA MET A 364 -3.53 -3.07 -11.37
C MET A 364 -2.39 -4.11 -11.24
N ALA A 365 -1.36 -3.82 -10.43
CA ALA A 365 -0.05 -4.48 -10.49
C ALA A 365 -0.09 -6.01 -10.34
N TYR A 366 -1.07 -6.54 -9.61
CA TYR A 366 -1.25 -7.99 -9.43
C TYR A 366 -1.57 -8.75 -10.73
N GLN A 367 -2.11 -8.08 -11.77
CA GLN A 367 -2.41 -8.71 -13.07
C GLN A 367 -1.13 -9.14 -13.82
N ASP A 368 -0.02 -8.42 -13.62
CA ASP A 368 1.27 -8.67 -14.29
C ASP A 368 2.23 -9.54 -13.47
N LEU A 369 1.79 -10.09 -12.33
CA LEU A 369 2.46 -11.21 -11.67
C LEU A 369 2.39 -12.44 -12.59
N ASN A 370 3.50 -13.15 -12.79
CA ASN A 370 3.60 -14.20 -13.80
C ASN A 370 2.49 -15.26 -13.69
N HIS A 371 2.07 -15.60 -12.47
CA HIS A 371 1.06 -16.64 -12.26
C HIS A 371 -0.36 -16.19 -12.68
N ASN A 372 -0.73 -14.93 -12.44
CA ASN A 372 -1.98 -14.33 -12.93
C ASN A 372 -1.88 -14.12 -14.44
N PHE A 373 -0.80 -13.52 -14.92
CA PHE A 373 -0.60 -13.24 -16.34
C PHE A 373 -0.64 -14.52 -17.20
N GLY A 374 0.10 -15.56 -16.80
CA GLY A 374 0.14 -16.84 -17.51
C GLY A 374 -1.21 -17.57 -17.52
N ARG A 375 -1.98 -17.47 -16.41
CA ARG A 375 -3.37 -17.98 -16.32
C ARG A 375 -4.30 -17.23 -17.26
N ASN A 376 -4.32 -15.90 -17.16
CA ASN A 376 -5.30 -15.04 -17.83
C ASN A 376 -5.09 -15.02 -19.36
N TRP A 377 -3.84 -15.10 -19.82
CA TRP A 377 -3.49 -15.00 -21.24
C TRP A 377 -3.12 -16.34 -21.90
N GLY A 378 -3.04 -17.44 -21.13
CA GLY A 378 -2.73 -18.77 -21.64
C GLY A 378 -1.29 -18.91 -22.18
N VAL A 379 -0.34 -18.18 -21.59
CA VAL A 379 1.06 -18.10 -22.04
C VAL A 379 2.05 -18.68 -21.02
N GLY A 380 3.16 -19.24 -21.49
CA GLY A 380 4.25 -19.70 -20.64
C GLY A 380 5.14 -18.53 -20.21
N MET A 381 5.28 -18.31 -18.90
CA MET A 381 6.03 -17.18 -18.36
C MET A 381 7.51 -17.50 -18.06
N PRO A 382 8.39 -16.47 -18.06
CA PRO A 382 9.74 -16.57 -17.51
C PRO A 382 9.76 -16.98 -16.03
N LYS A 383 10.92 -17.46 -15.55
CA LYS A 383 11.08 -17.93 -14.16
C LYS A 383 11.12 -16.80 -13.12
N ALA A 384 11.75 -15.67 -13.45
CA ALA A 384 11.83 -14.50 -12.58
C ALA A 384 10.58 -13.63 -12.76
N GLU A 385 10.18 -12.85 -11.76
CA GLU A 385 9.03 -11.94 -11.88
C GLU A 385 9.40 -10.65 -12.62
N PHE A 386 8.46 -10.05 -13.35
CA PHE A 386 8.75 -8.83 -14.13
C PHE A 386 9.15 -7.68 -13.20
N PHE A 387 8.46 -7.53 -12.08
CA PHE A 387 8.75 -6.51 -11.09
C PHE A 387 10.13 -6.64 -10.46
N GLU A 388 10.66 -7.85 -10.26
CA GLU A 388 12.03 -8.05 -9.76
C GLU A 388 13.09 -7.54 -10.76
N GLU A 389 12.86 -7.73 -12.05
CA GLU A 389 13.72 -7.20 -13.12
C GLU A 389 13.61 -5.68 -13.21
N LEU A 390 12.38 -5.15 -13.21
CA LEU A 390 12.08 -3.72 -13.22
C LEU A 390 12.75 -2.99 -12.04
N PHE A 391 12.53 -3.46 -10.81
CA PHE A 391 13.05 -2.81 -9.61
C PHE A 391 14.57 -2.85 -9.57
N ARG A 392 15.19 -3.95 -10.01
CA ARG A 392 16.65 -4.06 -10.14
C ARG A 392 17.20 -3.05 -11.16
N GLU A 393 16.56 -2.95 -12.33
CA GLU A 393 16.98 -2.01 -13.38
C GLU A 393 16.82 -0.55 -12.93
N VAL A 394 15.70 -0.17 -12.32
CA VAL A 394 15.44 1.22 -11.92
C VAL A 394 16.26 1.61 -10.67
N ARG A 395 16.30 0.77 -9.63
CA ARG A 395 17.04 1.07 -8.39
C ARG A 395 18.56 0.99 -8.57
N SER A 396 19.07 0.43 -9.66
CA SER A 396 20.48 0.57 -10.04
C SER A 396 20.88 2.00 -10.44
N LEU A 397 19.90 2.84 -10.81
CA LEU A 397 20.11 4.25 -11.13
C LEU A 397 19.83 5.15 -9.92
N LYS A 398 18.68 4.94 -9.25
CA LYS A 398 18.26 5.68 -8.05
C LYS A 398 17.78 4.66 -7.01
N PRO A 399 18.64 4.22 -6.06
CA PRO A 399 18.27 3.20 -5.06
C PRO A 399 17.04 3.57 -4.22
N GLU A 400 16.78 4.86 -4.08
CA GLU A 400 15.66 5.44 -3.35
C GLU A 400 14.31 5.33 -4.08
N THR A 401 14.26 4.84 -5.33
CA THR A 401 13.01 4.82 -6.09
C THR A 401 11.95 3.91 -5.45
N GLY A 402 10.83 4.54 -5.09
CA GLY A 402 9.68 3.90 -4.47
C GLY A 402 8.71 3.27 -5.48
N PHE A 403 8.15 2.11 -5.15
CA PHE A 403 7.12 1.43 -5.95
C PHE A 403 5.90 1.10 -5.08
N ILE A 404 4.73 1.58 -5.50
CA ILE A 404 3.46 1.41 -4.80
C ILE A 404 2.49 0.65 -5.70
N ALA A 405 2.05 -0.54 -5.29
CA ALA A 405 1.07 -1.32 -6.05
C ALA A 405 -0.35 -0.86 -5.74
N GLU A 406 -1.15 -0.61 -6.78
CA GLU A 406 -2.58 -0.90 -6.69
C GLU A 406 -2.78 -2.42 -6.77
N ALA A 407 -3.59 -2.95 -5.86
CA ALA A 407 -3.96 -4.36 -5.86
C ALA A 407 -5.30 -4.61 -5.18
N TYR A 408 -5.98 -5.66 -5.65
CA TYR A 408 -7.21 -6.20 -5.08
C TYR A 408 -7.07 -7.69 -4.70
N ALA A 409 -5.92 -8.29 -5.01
CA ALA A 409 -5.49 -9.63 -4.64
C ALA A 409 -3.94 -9.69 -4.58
N ASP A 410 -3.40 -10.82 -4.11
CA ASP A 410 -1.96 -11.14 -4.13
C ASP A 410 -1.03 -10.13 -3.43
N GLN A 411 -1.55 -9.40 -2.44
CA GLN A 411 -0.84 -8.35 -1.68
C GLN A 411 0.47 -8.87 -1.05
N ASP A 412 0.45 -10.08 -0.49
CA ASP A 412 1.64 -10.72 0.09
C ASP A 412 2.67 -11.13 -0.98
N MET A 413 2.24 -11.49 -2.21
CA MET A 413 3.16 -11.77 -3.33
C MET A 413 3.77 -10.48 -3.89
N LEU A 414 2.98 -9.40 -4.00
CA LEU A 414 3.48 -8.07 -4.36
C LEU A 414 4.54 -7.58 -3.35
N SER A 415 4.28 -7.81 -2.06
CA SER A 415 5.29 -7.60 -1.01
C SER A 415 6.54 -8.46 -1.21
N ALA A 416 6.42 -9.71 -1.68
CA ALA A 416 7.54 -10.64 -1.88
C ALA A 416 8.44 -10.25 -3.06
N VAL A 417 7.88 -9.81 -4.19
CA VAL A 417 8.64 -9.32 -5.36
C VAL A 417 9.29 -7.94 -5.11
N GLY A 418 8.91 -7.27 -4.02
CA GLY A 418 9.64 -6.13 -3.48
C GLY A 418 9.05 -4.74 -3.77
N PHE A 419 7.73 -4.66 -3.91
CA PHE A 419 7.00 -3.40 -3.76
C PHE A 419 7.20 -2.82 -2.36
N ASP A 420 7.16 -1.49 -2.24
CA ASP A 420 7.34 -0.80 -0.97
C ASP A 420 6.01 -0.53 -0.28
N ALA A 421 4.94 -0.27 -1.02
CA ALA A 421 3.60 -0.20 -0.46
C ALA A 421 2.57 -0.87 -1.37
N VAL A 422 1.47 -1.34 -0.79
CA VAL A 422 0.31 -1.89 -1.50
C VAL A 422 -0.95 -1.18 -1.02
N TYR A 423 -1.89 -0.91 -1.93
CA TYR A 423 -3.21 -0.37 -1.60
C TYR A 423 -3.90 -1.25 -0.54
N ASN A 424 -4.30 -0.64 0.56
CA ASN A 424 -5.08 -1.30 1.60
C ASN A 424 -6.57 -1.00 1.40
N LYS A 425 -7.12 -1.54 0.31
CA LYS A 425 -8.52 -1.33 -0.11
C LYS A 425 -9.41 -2.55 0.16
N TRP A 426 -9.11 -3.65 -0.52
CA TRP A 426 -9.82 -4.93 -0.45
C TRP A 426 -8.82 -6.05 -0.15
N GLU A 427 -9.10 -6.91 0.84
CA GLU A 427 -8.33 -8.12 1.17
C GLU A 427 -9.25 -9.11 1.92
N ASP A 428 -9.98 -9.98 1.20
CA ASP A 428 -10.94 -10.95 1.74
C ASP A 428 -10.43 -12.40 1.80
N GLY A 429 -9.26 -12.69 1.21
CA GLY A 429 -8.64 -14.02 1.20
C GLY A 429 -8.07 -14.51 2.55
N ARG A 430 -8.35 -13.80 3.65
CA ARG A 430 -7.85 -14.10 5.01
C ARG A 430 -8.90 -14.83 5.85
N LEU A 431 -8.46 -15.54 6.90
CA LEU A 431 -9.38 -16.22 7.84
C LEU A 431 -10.29 -15.24 8.58
N GLU A 432 -9.83 -14.01 8.76
CA GLU A 432 -10.56 -12.92 9.41
C GLU A 432 -11.64 -12.29 8.50
N GLY A 433 -11.75 -12.70 7.23
CA GLY A 433 -12.64 -12.10 6.24
C GLY A 433 -12.04 -10.84 5.62
N GLN A 434 -12.86 -9.80 5.42
CA GLN A 434 -12.41 -8.51 4.89
C GLN A 434 -11.42 -7.83 5.85
N THR A 435 -10.21 -7.59 5.36
CA THR A 435 -9.11 -6.93 6.06
C THR A 435 -8.56 -5.71 5.31
N GLY A 436 -9.12 -5.39 4.15
CA GLY A 436 -8.86 -4.16 3.42
C GLY A 436 -9.47 -2.94 4.10
N TRP A 437 -8.64 -1.97 4.48
CA TRP A 437 -9.01 -0.81 5.29
C TRP A 437 -10.14 0.03 4.68
N TYR A 438 -10.03 0.42 3.41
CA TYR A 438 -11.04 1.27 2.80
C TYR A 438 -12.41 0.57 2.73
N ASP A 439 -12.48 -0.67 2.25
CA ASP A 439 -13.77 -1.36 2.06
C ASP A 439 -14.38 -1.82 3.40
N ALA A 440 -13.56 -2.22 4.39
CA ALA A 440 -14.04 -2.49 5.75
C ALA A 440 -14.65 -1.23 6.40
N LEU A 441 -14.00 -0.07 6.27
CA LEU A 441 -14.57 1.18 6.76
C LEU A 441 -15.79 1.61 5.94
N ALA A 442 -15.81 1.42 4.63
CA ALA A 442 -16.96 1.74 3.79
C ALA A 442 -18.18 0.91 4.23
N GLY A 443 -17.99 -0.41 4.39
CA GLY A 443 -19.00 -1.37 4.84
C GLY A 443 -19.50 -1.17 6.27
N GLY A 444 -18.73 -0.49 7.13
CA GLY A 444 -19.18 -0.06 8.47
C GLY A 444 -19.50 -1.21 9.43
N ASN A 445 -18.91 -2.39 9.22
CA ASN A 445 -18.97 -3.53 10.12
C ASN A 445 -17.83 -3.41 11.16
N PRO A 446 -18.12 -3.29 12.47
CA PRO A 446 -17.08 -3.13 13.49
C PRO A 446 -16.08 -4.30 13.57
N ALA A 447 -16.49 -5.53 13.20
CA ALA A 447 -15.60 -6.68 13.19
C ALA A 447 -14.60 -6.62 12.03
N GLU A 448 -15.06 -6.26 10.82
CA GLU A 448 -14.20 -6.04 9.65
C GLU A 448 -13.29 -4.82 9.88
N ALA A 449 -13.81 -3.73 10.45
CA ALA A 449 -13.02 -2.56 10.80
C ALA A 449 -11.90 -2.88 11.81
N LEU A 450 -12.15 -3.74 12.79
CA LEU A 450 -11.13 -4.22 13.73
C LEU A 450 -10.12 -5.17 13.07
N ALA A 451 -10.57 -6.07 12.19
CA ALA A 451 -9.70 -6.99 11.45
C ALA A 451 -8.78 -6.23 10.48
N ALA A 452 -9.32 -5.25 9.76
CA ALA A 452 -8.57 -4.35 8.90
C ALA A 452 -7.65 -3.41 9.67
N LEU A 453 -8.03 -2.98 10.88
CA LEU A 453 -7.13 -2.25 11.78
C LEU A 453 -5.95 -3.10 12.23
N ASP A 454 -6.16 -4.37 12.60
CA ASP A 454 -5.08 -5.28 13.00
C ASP A 454 -4.11 -5.56 11.83
N ARG A 455 -4.66 -5.75 10.63
CA ARG A 455 -3.90 -5.88 9.38
C ARG A 455 -3.09 -4.61 9.08
N ALA A 456 -3.73 -3.44 9.11
CA ALA A 456 -3.07 -2.16 8.87
C ALA A 456 -2.00 -1.85 9.93
N ALA A 457 -2.25 -2.19 11.20
CA ALA A 457 -1.31 -2.00 12.29
C ALA A 457 -0.01 -2.78 12.04
N PHE A 458 -0.12 -4.09 11.79
CA PHE A 458 1.02 -4.92 11.40
C PHE A 458 1.76 -4.37 10.18
N LEU A 459 1.05 -4.07 9.08
CA LEU A 459 1.66 -3.59 7.83
C LEU A 459 2.39 -2.25 8.00
N SER A 460 1.91 -1.37 8.88
CA SER A 460 2.54 -0.08 9.18
C SER A 460 3.80 -0.19 10.07
N CYS A 461 3.91 -1.28 10.83
CA CYS A 461 4.94 -1.46 11.88
C CYS A 461 6.04 -2.48 11.55
N ARG A 462 5.77 -3.46 10.67
CA ARG A 462 6.78 -4.45 10.23
C ARG A 462 7.98 -3.75 9.59
N THR A 463 9.18 -4.30 9.75
CA THR A 463 10.42 -3.70 9.24
C THR A 463 10.72 -4.11 7.80
N ALA A 464 10.28 -5.29 7.35
CA ALA A 464 10.51 -5.75 5.97
C ALA A 464 9.22 -5.99 5.17
N GLY A 465 9.33 -5.93 3.84
CA GLY A 465 8.20 -6.05 2.93
C GLY A 465 7.36 -4.77 2.82
N ALA A 466 6.27 -4.84 2.06
CA ALA A 466 5.49 -3.66 1.70
C ALA A 466 4.67 -3.11 2.87
N GLY A 467 4.66 -1.79 3.06
CA GLY A 467 3.68 -1.10 3.90
C GLY A 467 2.30 -1.07 3.26
N SER A 468 1.32 -0.59 4.01
CA SER A 468 -0.02 -0.27 3.50
C SER A 468 -0.10 1.17 3.01
N LEU A 469 -0.75 1.41 1.87
CA LEU A 469 -1.26 2.72 1.47
C LEU A 469 -2.76 2.81 1.81
N VAL A 470 -3.12 3.67 2.76
CA VAL A 470 -4.50 3.89 3.21
C VAL A 470 -5.06 5.23 2.70
N PHE A 471 -6.38 5.29 2.51
CA PHE A 471 -7.10 6.49 2.04
C PHE A 471 -8.57 6.45 2.47
N VAL A 472 -9.23 7.61 2.44
CA VAL A 472 -10.72 7.74 2.53
C VAL A 472 -11.37 8.00 1.18
N GLY A 473 -10.60 7.99 0.10
CA GLY A 473 -11.07 8.03 -1.28
C GLY A 473 -9.93 8.38 -2.22
N ASN A 474 -10.02 7.95 -3.47
CA ASN A 474 -9.07 8.29 -4.53
C ASN A 474 -9.83 8.67 -5.81
N HIS A 475 -9.13 8.75 -6.94
CA HIS A 475 -9.70 9.11 -8.24
C HIS A 475 -10.74 8.13 -8.81
N ASP A 476 -10.74 6.86 -8.41
CA ASP A 476 -11.73 5.85 -8.83
C ASP A 476 -12.89 5.69 -7.85
N GLU A 477 -12.84 6.37 -6.70
CA GLU A 477 -13.86 6.29 -5.65
C GLU A 477 -14.91 7.41 -5.74
N LYS A 478 -16.05 7.17 -5.08
CA LYS A 478 -17.06 8.22 -4.82
C LYS A 478 -16.50 9.26 -3.85
N ALA A 479 -17.13 10.43 -3.77
CA ALA A 479 -16.80 11.41 -2.73
C ALA A 479 -16.85 10.78 -1.33
N PRO A 480 -15.87 11.01 -0.44
CA PRO A 480 -15.85 10.40 0.89
C PRO A 480 -17.15 10.61 1.67
N ARG A 481 -17.77 11.79 1.56
CA ARG A 481 -19.08 12.11 2.19
C ARG A 481 -20.22 11.19 1.71
N LYS A 482 -20.20 10.71 0.46
CA LYS A 482 -21.18 9.75 -0.09
C LYS A 482 -20.96 8.30 0.39
N ILE A 483 -19.77 7.96 0.88
CA ILE A 483 -19.42 6.62 1.41
C ILE A 483 -19.62 6.57 2.93
N PHE A 484 -19.01 7.51 3.65
CA PHE A 484 -18.95 7.48 5.11
C PHE A 484 -20.16 8.14 5.76
N GLY A 485 -20.85 9.07 5.09
CA GLY A 485 -21.95 9.84 5.69
C GLY A 485 -21.44 10.63 6.90
N GLU A 486 -22.16 10.56 8.03
CA GLU A 486 -21.76 11.22 9.28
C GLU A 486 -20.47 10.65 9.87
N ARG A 487 -20.06 9.43 9.48
CA ARG A 487 -18.84 8.76 9.98
C ARG A 487 -17.54 9.37 9.44
N LEU A 488 -17.63 10.25 8.45
CA LEU A 488 -16.46 10.81 7.75
C LEU A 488 -15.40 11.42 8.69
N PRO A 489 -15.73 12.17 9.77
CA PRO A 489 -14.71 12.76 10.64
C PRO A 489 -13.84 11.72 11.33
N ALA A 490 -14.47 10.70 11.92
CA ALA A 490 -13.77 9.58 12.53
C ALA A 490 -12.95 8.77 11.52
N ALA A 491 -13.54 8.43 10.36
CA ALA A 491 -12.87 7.65 9.32
C ALA A 491 -11.65 8.40 8.74
N ALA A 492 -11.78 9.71 8.50
CA ALA A 492 -10.69 10.56 8.00
C ALA A 492 -9.56 10.68 9.02
N LEU A 493 -9.86 10.95 10.29
CA LEU A 493 -8.83 11.07 11.32
C LEU A 493 -8.16 9.73 11.64
N ALA A 494 -8.92 8.64 11.78
CA ALA A 494 -8.37 7.29 11.99
C ALA A 494 -7.38 6.93 10.87
N THR A 495 -7.78 7.12 9.61
CA THR A 495 -6.94 6.86 8.43
C THR A 495 -5.70 7.75 8.40
N ALA A 496 -5.84 9.04 8.75
CA ALA A 496 -4.74 9.99 8.76
C ALA A 496 -3.72 9.75 9.90
N LEU A 497 -4.13 9.09 10.99
CA LEU A 497 -3.31 8.76 12.15
C LEU A 497 -2.54 7.43 12.02
N LEU A 498 -2.88 6.55 11.07
CA LEU A 498 -2.07 5.36 10.81
C LEU A 498 -0.65 5.78 10.33
N PRO A 499 0.43 5.14 10.84
CA PRO A 499 1.81 5.58 10.56
C PRO A 499 2.36 5.08 9.20
N GLY A 500 1.57 4.32 8.45
CA GLY A 500 1.88 3.89 7.08
C GLY A 500 1.72 5.00 6.04
N ALA A 501 1.71 4.62 4.76
CA ALA A 501 1.52 5.56 3.69
C ALA A 501 0.06 6.01 3.61
N PHE A 502 -0.17 7.30 3.33
CA PHE A 502 -1.49 7.94 3.32
C PHE A 502 -1.72 8.66 1.99
N LEU A 503 -2.81 8.35 1.29
CA LEU A 503 -3.22 8.99 0.05
C LEU A 503 -4.44 9.90 0.27
N PHE A 504 -4.38 11.09 -0.30
CA PHE A 504 -5.49 12.05 -0.36
C PHE A 504 -5.63 12.59 -1.78
N TYR A 505 -6.86 12.81 -2.27
CA TYR A 505 -7.13 13.22 -3.65
C TYR A 505 -7.67 14.65 -3.72
N ASN A 506 -7.12 15.46 -4.63
CA ASN A 506 -7.44 16.87 -4.77
C ASN A 506 -8.92 17.14 -5.03
N GLY A 507 -9.46 18.15 -4.36
CA GLY A 507 -10.87 18.54 -4.40
C GLY A 507 -11.68 17.93 -3.24
N GLN A 508 -11.25 16.81 -2.67
CA GLN A 508 -11.90 16.24 -1.47
C GLN A 508 -11.89 17.22 -0.30
N GLU A 509 -10.84 18.02 -0.15
CA GLU A 509 -10.68 18.95 0.98
C GLU A 509 -11.71 20.08 0.97
N ILE A 510 -12.31 20.42 -0.18
CA ILE A 510 -13.39 21.41 -0.29
C ILE A 510 -14.76 20.77 -0.53
N GLY A 511 -14.86 19.43 -0.45
CA GLY A 511 -16.09 18.71 -0.76
C GLY A 511 -16.45 18.63 -2.25
N PHE A 512 -15.50 18.85 -3.16
CA PHE A 512 -15.78 18.91 -4.59
C PHE A 512 -16.22 17.56 -5.16
N ASP A 513 -17.39 17.54 -5.80
CA ASP A 513 -17.96 16.36 -6.44
C ASP A 513 -18.73 16.77 -7.71
N LYS A 514 -18.30 16.23 -8.85
CA LYS A 514 -18.94 16.39 -10.16
C LYS A 514 -19.24 15.04 -10.83
N ALA A 515 -19.45 13.98 -10.04
CA ALA A 515 -19.87 12.68 -10.54
C ALA A 515 -21.12 12.80 -11.43
N VAL A 516 -21.14 12.03 -12.52
CA VAL A 516 -22.24 11.99 -13.51
C VAL A 516 -22.97 10.65 -13.43
N PRO A 517 -24.21 10.49 -13.95
CA PRO A 517 -25.02 9.30 -13.69
C PRO A 517 -24.40 7.94 -14.08
N TRP A 518 -23.46 7.94 -15.03
CA TRP A 518 -22.73 6.76 -15.52
C TRP A 518 -21.27 6.68 -15.05
N GLU A 519 -20.76 7.67 -14.30
CA GLU A 519 -19.39 7.68 -13.79
C GLU A 519 -19.37 8.32 -12.39
N HIS A 520 -19.20 7.49 -11.37
CA HIS A 520 -19.36 7.85 -9.96
C HIS A 520 -18.18 8.63 -9.35
N LYS A 521 -17.12 8.85 -10.12
CA LYS A 521 -15.87 9.50 -9.70
C LYS A 521 -16.10 10.98 -9.43
N THR A 522 -15.48 11.51 -8.37
CA THR A 522 -15.59 12.94 -8.00
C THR A 522 -15.14 13.89 -9.12
N LEU A 523 -14.08 13.50 -9.83
CA LEU A 523 -13.54 14.16 -11.01
C LEU A 523 -13.68 13.17 -12.19
N PRO A 524 -14.83 13.15 -12.90
CA PRO A 524 -15.06 12.21 -13.99
C PRO A 524 -14.06 12.38 -15.14
N PHE A 525 -13.67 11.27 -15.77
CA PHE A 525 -12.81 11.27 -16.95
C PHE A 525 -13.62 11.43 -18.25
N SER A 526 -14.92 11.11 -18.21
CA SER A 526 -15.83 11.15 -19.36
C SER A 526 -16.27 12.56 -19.76
N THR A 527 -16.23 13.54 -18.86
CA THR A 527 -16.71 14.91 -19.10
C THR A 527 -15.66 15.94 -18.68
N PRO A 528 -15.63 17.13 -19.32
CA PRO A 528 -14.83 18.25 -18.84
C PRO A 528 -15.19 18.58 -17.39
N VAL A 529 -14.19 18.58 -16.51
CA VAL A 529 -14.35 18.92 -15.10
C VAL A 529 -13.22 19.85 -14.65
N ARG A 530 -13.57 20.87 -13.87
CA ARG A 530 -12.68 21.90 -13.35
C ARG A 530 -12.99 22.13 -11.88
N ILE A 531 -11.99 22.04 -11.00
CA ILE A 531 -12.19 22.33 -9.58
C ILE A 531 -12.48 23.82 -9.38
N ASP A 532 -13.57 24.10 -8.68
CA ASP A 532 -13.94 25.44 -8.27
C ASP A 532 -13.61 25.65 -6.79
N TRP A 533 -12.41 26.18 -6.53
CA TRP A 533 -11.96 26.54 -5.18
C TRP A 533 -12.76 27.67 -4.51
N SER A 534 -13.71 28.30 -5.21
CA SER A 534 -14.62 29.31 -4.62
C SER A 534 -15.97 28.74 -4.20
N ALA A 535 -16.31 27.51 -4.64
CA ALA A 535 -17.54 26.80 -4.31
C ALA A 535 -17.28 25.70 -3.26
N GLU A 536 -16.50 26.02 -2.22
CA GLU A 536 -16.17 25.08 -1.15
C GLU A 536 -17.36 24.79 -0.22
N ASP A 537 -17.47 23.55 0.25
CA ASP A 537 -18.32 23.20 1.40
C ASP A 537 -17.56 23.61 2.68
N PRO A 538 -18.04 24.59 3.48
CA PRO A 538 -17.31 25.07 4.65
C PRO A 538 -17.17 24.02 5.75
N ALA A 539 -18.10 23.06 5.85
CA ALA A 539 -18.07 22.01 6.86
C ALA A 539 -17.02 20.95 6.51
N LEU A 540 -16.94 20.54 5.23
CA LEU A 540 -15.90 19.61 4.76
C LEU A 540 -14.51 20.27 4.74
N THR A 541 -14.43 21.55 4.38
CA THR A 541 -13.19 22.35 4.43
C THR A 541 -12.64 22.47 5.83
N LYS A 542 -13.51 22.81 6.80
CA LYS A 542 -13.16 22.79 8.22
C LYS A 542 -12.70 21.39 8.65
N LEU A 543 -13.48 20.35 8.32
CA LEU A 543 -13.20 18.99 8.74
C LEU A 543 -11.82 18.49 8.30
N PHE A 544 -11.48 18.64 7.01
CA PHE A 544 -10.18 18.18 6.53
C PHE A 544 -9.03 19.05 7.06
N SER A 545 -9.23 20.36 7.22
CA SER A 545 -8.25 21.24 7.87
C SER A 545 -7.95 20.82 9.31
N GLU A 546 -8.97 20.52 10.11
CA GLU A 546 -8.83 20.00 11.47
C GLU A 546 -8.18 18.61 11.49
N THR A 547 -8.57 17.72 10.57
CA THR A 547 -8.00 16.36 10.42
C THR A 547 -6.50 16.40 10.14
N PHE A 548 -6.07 17.22 9.18
CA PHE A 548 -4.64 17.37 8.85
C PHE A 548 -3.86 18.03 9.98
N SER A 549 -4.44 19.04 10.63
CA SER A 549 -3.81 19.71 11.78
C SER A 549 -3.60 18.75 12.95
N ALA A 550 -4.63 17.96 13.30
CA ALA A 550 -4.56 16.97 14.36
C ALA A 550 -3.55 15.84 14.05
N ALA A 551 -3.59 15.28 12.84
CA ALA A 551 -2.65 14.24 12.43
C ALA A 551 -1.20 14.75 12.39
N LYS A 552 -0.97 15.99 11.92
CA LYS A 552 0.34 16.64 11.93
C LYS A 552 0.85 16.88 13.35
N ALA A 553 -0.02 17.33 14.27
CA ALA A 553 0.32 17.51 15.68
C ALA A 553 0.70 16.18 16.35
N VAL A 554 -0.10 15.12 16.17
CA VAL A 554 0.22 13.78 16.72
C VAL A 554 1.54 13.24 16.14
N ARG A 555 1.81 13.38 14.84
CA ARG A 555 3.10 12.98 14.24
C ARG A 555 4.27 13.78 14.80
N ALA A 556 4.13 15.08 15.01
CA ALA A 556 5.18 15.90 15.62
C ALA A 556 5.44 15.50 17.09
N GLU A 557 4.38 15.19 17.83
CA GLU A 557 4.46 14.83 19.25
C GLU A 557 4.92 13.39 19.48
N LEU A 558 4.57 12.43 18.62
CA LEU A 558 5.02 11.04 18.75
C LEU A 558 6.31 10.75 17.96
N GLY A 559 6.62 11.46 16.89
CA GLY A 559 7.77 11.18 16.03
C GLY A 559 7.52 9.92 15.20
N ASP A 560 8.46 8.97 15.19
CA ASP A 560 8.16 7.62 14.73
C ASP A 560 7.37 6.86 15.81
N TYR A 561 6.25 6.25 15.43
CA TYR A 561 5.37 5.50 16.32
C TYR A 561 4.79 4.27 15.65
N CYS A 562 4.35 3.34 16.48
CA CYS A 562 3.57 2.18 16.06
C CYS A 562 2.13 2.27 16.57
N VAL A 563 1.24 1.50 15.94
CA VAL A 563 -0.14 1.35 16.38
C VAL A 563 -0.43 -0.06 16.86
N GLU A 564 -1.23 -0.17 17.91
CA GLU A 564 -1.74 -1.43 18.45
C GLU A 564 -3.27 -1.34 18.57
N PRO A 565 -4.05 -2.27 17.99
CA PRO A 565 -5.50 -2.26 18.12
C PRO A 565 -5.94 -2.44 19.58
N LEU A 566 -6.81 -1.57 20.07
CA LEU A 566 -7.43 -1.72 21.39
C LEU A 566 -8.47 -2.84 21.31
N ARG A 567 -8.22 -3.93 22.05
CA ARG A 567 -9.07 -5.13 22.06
C ARG A 567 -9.95 -5.16 23.31
N SER A 568 -11.19 -5.64 23.13
CA SER A 568 -12.12 -6.00 24.20
C SER A 568 -12.19 -7.53 24.33
N PRO A 569 -12.42 -8.10 25.53
CA PRO A 569 -12.68 -9.54 25.67
C PRO A 569 -13.88 -9.98 24.81
N GLU A 570 -14.99 -9.23 24.93
CA GLU A 570 -16.24 -9.39 24.18
C GLU A 570 -16.25 -8.56 22.89
N PRO A 571 -17.02 -8.95 21.85
CA PRO A 571 -17.19 -8.16 20.63
C PRO A 571 -17.66 -6.73 20.92
N ALA A 572 -16.80 -5.76 20.61
CA ALA A 572 -17.10 -4.33 20.76
C ALA A 572 -17.78 -3.78 19.51
N GLY A 573 -18.76 -2.88 19.70
CA GLY A 573 -19.32 -2.08 18.60
C GLY A 573 -18.45 -0.87 18.21
N TRP A 574 -17.28 -0.70 18.82
CA TRP A 574 -16.37 0.42 18.63
C TRP A 574 -15.01 -0.07 18.13
N THR A 575 -14.24 0.82 17.52
CA THR A 575 -12.88 0.55 17.02
C THR A 575 -11.92 1.58 17.59
N GLY A 576 -10.72 1.15 17.99
CA GLY A 576 -9.72 2.06 18.52
C GLY A 576 -8.32 1.46 18.50
N PHE A 577 -7.31 2.30 18.60
CA PHE A 577 -5.90 1.91 18.65
C PHE A 577 -5.11 2.81 19.59
N LEU A 578 -4.11 2.21 20.24
CA LEU A 578 -3.03 2.89 20.92
C LEU A 578 -1.97 3.26 19.87
N MET A 579 -1.40 4.46 19.99
CA MET A 579 -0.21 4.92 19.28
C MET A 579 0.92 5.05 20.30
N GLU A 580 2.01 4.30 20.11
CA GLU A 580 3.17 4.34 21.00
C GLU A 580 4.43 4.80 20.25
N SER A 581 5.09 5.83 20.79
CA SER A 581 6.31 6.36 20.20
C SER A 581 7.49 5.39 20.30
N ARG A 582 8.09 5.08 19.16
CA ARG A 582 9.37 4.36 19.05
C ARG A 582 10.58 5.26 19.33
N SER A 583 10.39 6.57 19.19
CA SER A 583 11.44 7.59 19.38
C SER A 583 11.49 8.18 20.79
N ARG A 584 10.38 8.10 21.53
CA ARG A 584 10.19 8.62 22.89
C ARG A 584 9.43 7.59 23.74
N PRO A 585 10.11 6.55 24.27
CA PRO A 585 9.47 5.47 25.03
C PRO A 585 8.56 5.98 26.15
N GLY A 586 7.40 5.33 26.32
CA GLY A 586 6.38 5.71 27.31
C GLY A 586 5.42 6.82 26.84
N LEU A 587 5.75 7.58 25.79
CA LEU A 587 4.82 8.56 25.22
C LEU A 587 3.79 7.85 24.33
N ARG A 588 2.53 7.91 24.76
CA ARG A 588 1.41 7.15 24.18
C ARG A 588 0.16 8.02 24.01
N LYS A 589 -0.61 7.78 22.95
CA LYS A 589 -1.94 8.35 22.72
C LYS A 589 -2.92 7.27 22.28
N ALA A 590 -4.20 7.40 22.59
CA ALA A 590 -5.24 6.48 22.12
C ALA A 590 -6.27 7.20 21.23
N PHE A 591 -6.62 6.58 20.10
CA PHE A 591 -7.78 6.95 19.29
C PHE A 591 -8.89 5.91 19.51
N ILE A 592 -10.12 6.35 19.78
CA ILE A 592 -11.31 5.48 19.94
C ILE A 592 -12.50 6.14 19.24
N SER A 593 -13.28 5.37 18.47
CA SER A 593 -14.46 5.85 17.76
C SER A 593 -15.48 4.73 17.52
N ASP A 594 -16.73 5.10 17.22
CA ASP A 594 -17.54 4.27 16.32
C ASP A 594 -17.05 4.47 14.87
N LEU A 595 -16.91 3.38 14.11
CA LEU A 595 -16.69 3.40 12.66
C LEU A 595 -17.85 2.72 11.90
N GLY A 596 -18.83 2.17 12.63
CA GLY A 596 -20.11 1.68 12.10
C GLY A 596 -21.19 2.75 12.04
N PHE A 597 -22.43 2.31 11.82
CA PHE A 597 -23.57 3.18 11.52
C PHE A 597 -24.50 3.47 12.71
N LYS A 598 -24.14 3.08 13.95
CA LYS A 598 -25.07 3.10 15.08
C LYS A 598 -24.37 3.56 16.36
N PRO A 599 -24.99 4.42 17.17
CA PRO A 599 -24.38 4.90 18.42
C PRO A 599 -23.89 3.76 19.30
N VAL A 600 -22.67 3.90 19.81
CA VAL A 600 -21.99 2.87 20.61
C VAL A 600 -21.72 3.35 22.01
N LYS A 601 -21.94 2.48 22.99
CA LYS A 601 -21.44 2.65 24.35
C LYS A 601 -20.05 2.04 24.47
N ILE A 602 -19.11 2.81 25.00
CA ILE A 602 -17.76 2.36 25.32
C ILE A 602 -17.70 2.12 26.82
N ASP A 603 -17.30 0.92 27.23
CA ASP A 603 -16.80 0.60 28.58
C ASP A 603 -15.46 -0.11 28.40
N LEU A 604 -14.41 0.68 28.18
CA LEU A 604 -13.06 0.20 27.94
C LEU A 604 -12.25 0.27 29.24
N LYS A 605 -11.69 -0.88 29.64
CA LYS A 605 -10.73 -1.02 30.75
C LYS A 605 -9.51 -1.78 30.26
N ALA A 606 -8.62 -1.09 29.56
CA ALA A 606 -7.34 -1.64 29.12
C ALA A 606 -6.27 -1.26 30.16
N GLN A 607 -6.14 -2.10 31.19
CA GLN A 607 -5.22 -1.86 32.32
C GLN A 607 -3.77 -1.74 31.84
N ASP A 608 -3.30 -2.64 30.98
CA ASP A 608 -1.94 -2.62 30.42
C ASP A 608 -1.66 -1.36 29.57
N ALA A 609 -2.72 -0.79 28.97
CA ALA A 609 -2.65 0.46 28.21
C ALA A 609 -2.87 1.71 29.09
N GLY A 610 -3.06 1.59 30.41
CA GLY A 610 -3.36 2.71 31.31
C GLY A 610 -4.67 3.43 30.98
N LEU A 611 -5.60 2.80 30.24
CA LEU A 611 -6.77 3.45 29.65
C LEU A 611 -8.07 2.92 30.25
N THR A 612 -8.78 3.81 30.93
CA THR A 612 -10.20 3.63 31.27
C THR A 612 -11.05 4.69 30.55
N LEU A 613 -12.10 4.26 29.86
CA LEU A 613 -13.04 5.13 29.15
C LEU A 613 -14.46 4.57 29.26
N GLN A 614 -15.36 5.37 29.85
CA GLN A 614 -16.80 5.16 29.79
C GLN A 614 -17.42 6.33 29.03
N ASP A 615 -18.11 6.04 27.93
CA ASP A 615 -18.58 7.07 26.99
C ASP A 615 -19.74 6.54 26.11
N SER A 616 -20.40 7.45 25.39
CA SER A 616 -21.38 7.12 24.34
C SER A 616 -21.09 7.97 23.12
N LEU A 617 -20.75 7.33 21.99
CA LEU A 617 -20.38 8.03 20.76
C LEU A 617 -21.46 7.83 19.69
N GLU A 618 -21.91 8.93 19.12
CA GLU A 618 -22.66 8.96 17.87
C GLU A 618 -21.72 8.67 16.68
N PRO A 619 -22.23 8.13 15.56
CA PRO A 619 -21.42 7.83 14.38
C PRO A 619 -20.60 9.05 13.91
N GLY A 620 -19.28 8.88 13.80
CA GLY A 620 -18.36 9.95 13.42
C GLY A 620 -17.74 10.74 14.57
N LEU A 621 -18.27 10.63 15.79
CA LEU A 621 -17.61 11.17 16.99
C LEU A 621 -16.49 10.24 17.45
N TYR A 622 -15.35 10.83 17.82
CA TYR A 622 -14.17 10.12 18.30
C TYR A 622 -13.66 10.70 19.63
N ARG A 623 -12.68 10.00 20.22
CA ARG A 623 -11.83 10.45 21.31
C ARG A 623 -10.38 10.26 20.91
N LEU A 624 -9.60 11.32 21.02
CA LEU A 624 -8.14 11.29 20.99
C LEU A 624 -7.66 11.64 22.40
N LYS A 625 -6.97 10.73 23.07
CA LYS A 625 -6.55 10.86 24.46
C LYS A 625 -5.06 10.69 24.62
N ASP A 626 -4.47 11.48 25.51
CA ASP A 626 -3.13 11.23 26.03
C ASP A 626 -3.16 10.10 27.05
N ILE A 627 -2.16 9.23 26.99
CA ILE A 627 -2.02 8.09 27.90
C ILE A 627 -0.78 8.35 28.74
N GLN A 628 -0.99 8.73 30.00
CA GLN A 628 0.11 8.89 30.95
C GLN A 628 0.81 7.53 31.18
N ALA A 629 2.12 7.58 31.41
CA ALA A 629 2.84 6.45 31.98
C ALA A 629 2.46 6.31 33.47
N GLU A 630 2.34 5.09 33.98
CA GLU A 630 2.09 4.87 35.40
C GLU A 630 3.19 5.55 36.25
N GLY A 631 2.78 6.43 37.17
CA GLY A 631 3.70 7.12 38.09
C GLY A 631 4.06 8.57 37.72
N ALA A 632 3.57 9.12 36.61
CA ALA A 632 3.61 10.58 36.39
C ALA A 632 2.51 11.26 37.23
N ASN A 633 2.90 12.10 38.20
CA ASN A 633 1.95 12.93 38.95
C ASN A 633 1.37 14.05 38.05
N PRO A 634 0.15 14.53 38.33
CA PRO A 634 -0.70 15.25 37.36
C PRO A 634 -0.20 16.65 36.97
#